data_AF-A0A1I6S862-F1
#
_entry.id   AF-A0A1I6S862-F1
#
_cell.length_a   1.000
_cell.length_b   1.000
_cell.length_c   1.000
_cell.angle_alpha   90.00
_cell.angle_beta   90.00
_cell.angle_gamma   90.00
#
_symmetry.space_group_name_H-M   'P 1'
#
loop_
_entity.id
_entity.type
_entity.pdbx_description
1 polymer ?
#
loop_
_entity_poly.entity_id
_entity_poly.type
_entity_poly.pdbx_seq_one_letter_code
_entity_poly.pdbx_strand_id
1 'polypeptide(L)' 'MSDKPLSDAVRQGWEIVSYSATDMSGETYQHNVLLRRQGQHKILTVRKKMIGDGVVVSELEV' A
#
# COMPACT_ATOMS: atom_id res chain seq x y z
N MET A 1 9.78 -2.37 -10.12
CA MET A 1 8.63 -2.37 -9.19
C MET A 1 7.41 -2.79 -9.99
N SER A 2 6.62 -3.71 -9.47
CA SER A 2 5.41 -4.20 -10.12
C SER A 2 4.28 -3.18 -10.04
N ASP A 3 3.40 -3.17 -11.04
CA ASP A 3 2.21 -2.31 -11.08
C ASP A 3 1.13 -2.76 -10.08
N LYS A 4 1.36 -3.89 -9.36
CA LYS A 4 0.41 -4.50 -8.42
C LYS A 4 1.07 -4.79 -7.06
N PRO A 5 1.56 -3.76 -6.34
CA PRO A 5 2.35 -3.93 -5.11
C PRO A 5 1.62 -4.73 -4.02
N LEU A 6 0.31 -4.52 -3.87
CA LEU A 6 -0.49 -5.26 -2.88
C LEU A 6 -0.62 -6.75 -3.27
N SER A 7 -0.86 -7.04 -4.55
CA SER A 7 -0.93 -8.44 -5.02
C SER A 7 0.39 -9.17 -4.80
N ASP A 8 1.52 -8.48 -4.99
CA ASP A 8 2.84 -9.08 -4.75
C ASP A 8 3.10 -9.34 -3.27
N ALA A 9 2.71 -8.42 -2.39
CA ALA A 9 2.79 -8.64 -0.96
C ALA A 9 1.98 -9.87 -0.52
N VAL A 10 0.75 -10.01 -1.03
CA VAL A 10 -0.10 -11.18 -0.76
C VAL A 10 0.55 -12.47 -1.28
N ARG A 11 1.11 -12.47 -2.50
CA ARG A 11 1.86 -13.63 -3.05
C ARG A 11 3.07 -14.02 -2.20
N GLN A 12 3.70 -13.05 -1.53
CA GLN A 12 4.82 -13.26 -0.61
C GLN A 12 4.40 -13.69 0.80
N GLY A 13 3.10 -13.96 1.01
CA GLY A 13 2.57 -14.45 2.28
C GLY A 13 2.23 -13.36 3.29
N TRP A 14 2.12 -12.09 2.87
CA TRP A 14 1.58 -11.04 3.72
C TRP A 14 0.05 -11.08 3.76
N GLU A 15 -0.50 -11.01 4.97
CA GLU A 15 -1.94 -10.93 5.23
C GLU A 15 -2.36 -9.47 5.36
N ILE A 16 -3.54 -9.13 4.83
CA ILE A 16 -4.14 -7.80 4.99
C ILE A 16 -4.84 -7.74 6.35
N VAL A 17 -4.40 -6.84 7.23
CA VAL A 17 -4.96 -6.66 8.57
C VAL A 17 -5.98 -5.51 8.57
N SER A 18 -5.63 -4.38 7.97
CA SER A 18 -6.51 -3.22 7.89
C SER A 18 -6.20 -2.38 6.65
N TYR A 19 -7.18 -1.56 6.27
CA TYR A 19 -7.09 -0.64 5.15
C TYR A 19 -7.61 0.72 5.58
N SER A 20 -6.90 1.77 5.21
CA SER A 20 -7.40 3.14 5.26
C SER A 20 -7.04 3.89 3.97
N ALA A 21 -7.82 4.93 3.69
CA ALA A 21 -7.58 5.82 2.58
C ALA A 21 -7.62 7.26 3.07
N THR A 22 -6.70 8.08 2.55
CA THR A 22 -6.76 9.53 2.66
C THR A 22 -7.38 10.06 1.38
N ASP A 23 -8.53 10.69 1.53
CA ASP A 23 -9.22 11.43 0.48
C ASP A 23 -8.79 12.91 0.51
N MET A 24 -8.70 13.52 -0.67
CA MET A 24 -8.64 14.97 -0.83
C MET A 24 -9.68 15.38 -1.88
N SER A 25 -10.76 16.03 -1.42
CA SER A 25 -11.83 16.56 -2.29
C SER A 25 -12.55 15.50 -3.14
N GLY A 26 -12.74 14.28 -2.62
CA GLY A 26 -13.42 13.19 -3.30
C GLY A 26 -12.52 12.32 -4.18
N GLU A 27 -11.23 12.66 -4.29
CA GLU A 27 -10.23 11.79 -4.88
C GLU A 27 -9.38 11.13 -3.80
N THR A 28 -9.36 9.79 -3.82
CA THR A 28 -8.44 9.04 -2.95
C THR A 28 -7.01 9.28 -3.39
N TYR A 29 -6.27 10.01 -2.55
CA TYR A 29 -4.90 10.41 -2.80
C TYR A 29 -3.89 9.36 -2.31
N GLN A 30 -4.18 8.68 -1.21
CA GLN A 30 -3.27 7.73 -0.57
C GLN A 30 -4.03 6.55 0.03
N HIS A 31 -3.56 5.34 -0.26
CA HIS A 31 -4.03 4.10 0.33
C HIS A 31 -2.98 3.59 1.31
N ASN A 32 -3.39 3.17 2.51
CA ASN A 32 -2.52 2.58 3.51
C ASN A 32 -3.06 1.20 3.88
N VAL A 33 -2.22 0.18 3.76
CA VAL A 33 -2.59 -1.21 4.08
C VAL A 33 -1.65 -1.70 5.18
N LEU A 34 -2.21 -2.05 6.34
CA LEU A 34 -1.45 -2.77 7.36
C LEU A 34 -1.34 -4.23 6.95
N LEU A 35 -0.11 -4.70 6.81
CA LEU A 35 0.23 -6.05 6.43
C LEU A 35 0.87 -6.77 7.60
N ARG A 36 0.57 -8.07 7.73
CA ARG A 36 1.18 -8.96 8.72
C ARG A 36 1.78 -10.21 8.07
N ARG A 37 2.96 -10.64 8.51
CA ARG A 37 3.53 -11.93 8.12
C ARG A 37 4.40 -12.48 9.25
N GLN A 38 4.08 -13.69 9.73
CA GLN A 38 4.88 -14.38 10.77
C GLN A 38 5.20 -13.49 12.00
N GLY A 39 4.21 -12.73 12.47
CA GLY A 39 4.36 -11.81 13.62
C GLY A 39 4.96 -10.44 13.30
N GLN A 40 5.52 -10.23 12.10
CA GLN A 40 6.01 -8.92 11.64
C GLN A 40 4.87 -8.09 11.04
N HIS A 41 4.94 -6.77 11.22
CA HIS A 41 3.99 -5.82 10.65
C HIS A 41 4.70 -4.79 9.76
N LYS A 42 4.02 -4.36 8.70
CA LYS A 42 4.42 -3.19 7.93
C LYS A 42 3.21 -2.48 7.36
N ILE A 43 3.34 -1.19 7.10
CA ILE A 43 2.35 -0.40 6.36
C ILE A 43 2.84 -0.27 4.93
N LEU A 44 2.04 -0.76 3.98
CA LEU A 44 2.22 -0.52 2.56
C LEU A 44 1.39 0.71 2.16
N THR A 45 2.07 1.78 1.78
CA THR A 45 1.43 3.01 1.30
C THR A 45 1.48 3.03 -0.22
N VAL A 46 0.34 3.27 -0.86
CA VAL A 46 0.22 3.40 -2.33
C VAL A 46 -0.48 4.70 -2.65
N ARG A 47 0.14 5.56 -3.46
CA ARG A 47 -0.47 6.80 -3.96
C ARG A 47 -0.25 6.94 -5.46
N LYS A 48 -1.10 7.71 -6.16
CA LYS A 48 -0.83 8.06 -7.57
C LYS A 48 0.38 8.99 -7.66
N LYS A 49 1.13 8.91 -8.77
CA LYS A 49 2.14 9.93 -9.08
C LYS A 49 1.45 11.25 -9.42
N MET A 50 2.11 12.35 -9.05
CA MET A 50 1.65 13.70 -9.41
C MET A 50 1.99 14.05 -10.86
N ILE A 51 3.01 13.40 -11.44
CA ILE A 51 3.46 13.60 -12.82
C ILE A 51 3.77 12.23 -13.43
N GLY A 52 3.21 12.00 -14.62
CA GLY A 52 3.35 10.74 -15.38
C GLY A 52 2.48 9.60 -14.84
N ASP A 53 2.57 8.44 -15.49
CA ASP A 53 1.75 7.28 -15.16
C ASP A 53 2.33 6.43 -14.01
N GLY A 54 1.43 5.82 -13.26
CA GLY A 54 1.71 4.80 -12.25
C GLY A 54 1.53 5.27 -10.80
N VAL A 55 1.98 4.42 -9.89
CA VAL A 55 1.86 4.62 -8.43
C VAL A 55 3.23 4.84 -7.80
N VAL A 56 3.24 5.54 -6.67
CA VAL A 56 4.36 5.60 -5.73
C VAL A 56 4.03 4.68 -4.57
N VAL A 57 4.99 3.82 -4.21
CA VAL A 57 4.87 2.85 -3.14
C VAL A 57 5.92 3.15 -2.08
N SER A 58 5.54 3.16 -0.81
CA SER A 58 6.47 3.22 0.32
C SER A 58 6.07 2.20 1.38
N GLU A 59 7.06 1.70 2.11
CA GLU A 59 6.87 0.74 3.20
C GLU A 59 7.39 1.34 4.51
N LEU A 60 6.66 1.09 5.60
CA LEU A 60 7.06 1.45 6.96
C LEU A 60 6.95 0.22 7.85
N GLU A 61 8.05 -0.20 8.47
CA GLU A 61 8.05 -1.26 9.49
C GLU A 61 7.39 -0.76 10.79
N VAL A 62 6.63 -1.64 11.45
CA VAL A 62 5.87 -1.34 12.69
C VAL A 62 6.15 -2.38 13.75
#